data_AF-A0A1M6SHJ7-F1
#
_entry.id   AF-A0A1M6SHJ7-F1
#
_cell.length_a   1.000
_cell.length_b   1.000
_cell.length_c   1.000
_cell.angle_alpha   90.00
_cell.angle_beta   90.00
_cell.angle_gamma   90.00
#
_symmetry.space_group_name_H-M   'P 1'
#
loop_
_entity.id
_entity.type
_entity.pdbx_description
1 polymer ?
#
loop_
_entity_poly.entity_id
_entity_poly.type
_entity_poly.pdbx_seq_one_letter_code
_entity_poly.pdbx_strand_id
1 'polypeptide(L)'
;MKKLKGLLGSGIAAVYFIFPMCFILILLAIMPFVFFITVSITIKSGFSITNMASTNVVFCGFFIGLSLLIPVLRKMYHVLPWLYSFIKIFFIDLVIINIGIMIMNAGYQIGNTTRHIIFTILMIVQILVCRIGMCIYFKLNPAKYIEER
;
A
#
# COMPACT_ATOMS: atom_id res chain seq x y z
N MET A 1 19.69 32.86 -9.25
CA MET A 1 18.42 32.36 -8.66
C MET A 1 18.04 30.93 -9.06
N LYS A 2 18.20 30.49 -10.33
CA LYS A 2 17.91 29.10 -10.75
C LYS A 2 18.69 28.02 -9.95
N LYS A 3 19.99 28.23 -9.71
CA LYS A 3 20.83 27.30 -8.93
C LYS A 3 20.37 27.15 -7.46
N LEU A 4 19.98 28.26 -6.81
CA LEU A 4 19.49 28.26 -5.43
C LEU A 4 18.13 27.56 -5.29
N LYS A 5 17.21 27.79 -6.24
CA LYS A 5 15.93 27.05 -6.31
C LYS A 5 16.13 25.55 -6.57
N GLY A 6 17.15 25.19 -7.36
CA GLY A 6 17.55 23.79 -7.59
C GLY A 6 18.04 23.11 -6.31
N LEU A 7 18.96 23.75 -5.58
CA LEU A 7 19.52 23.26 -4.32
C LEU A 7 18.46 23.13 -3.21
N LEU A 8 17.63 24.16 -3.01
CA LEU A 8 16.53 24.13 -2.04
C LEU A 8 15.52 23.02 -2.38
N GLY A 9 15.19 22.87 -3.67
CA GLY A 9 14.30 21.80 -4.13
C GLY A 9 14.87 20.40 -3.87
N SER A 10 16.16 20.18 -4.11
CA SER A 10 16.80 18.90 -3.79
C SER A 10 16.91 18.65 -2.29
N GLY A 11 17.14 19.69 -1.47
CA GLY A 11 17.13 19.58 -0.02
C GLY A 11 15.76 19.15 0.53
N ILE A 12 14.68 19.78 0.05
CA ILE A 12 13.31 19.42 0.44
C ILE A 12 12.96 17.98 0.02
N ALA A 13 13.35 17.58 -1.19
CA ALA A 13 13.14 16.21 -1.67
C ALA A 13 13.92 15.19 -0.83
N ALA A 14 15.16 15.50 -0.43
CA ALA A 14 15.97 14.64 0.42
C ALA A 14 15.37 14.50 1.83
N VAL A 15 14.92 15.61 2.43
CA VAL A 15 14.23 15.58 3.73
C VAL A 15 12.96 14.74 3.63
N TYR A 16 12.12 14.97 2.62
CA TYR A 16 10.90 14.19 2.40
C TYR A 16 11.18 12.70 2.16
N PHE A 17 12.27 12.38 1.46
CA PHE A 17 12.68 11.00 1.26
C PHE A 17 13.05 10.32 2.57
N ILE A 18 13.91 10.95 3.38
CA ILE A 18 14.32 10.43 4.70
C ILE A 18 13.11 10.35 5.64
N PHE A 19 12.27 11.37 5.64
CA PHE A 19 11.04 11.44 6.43
C PHE A 19 10.03 12.33 5.70
N PRO A 20 8.90 11.79 5.20
CA PRO A 20 8.21 10.57 5.62
C PRO A 20 8.40 9.34 4.72
N MET A 21 9.09 9.42 3.59
CA MET A 21 8.99 8.38 2.57
C MET A 21 9.62 7.04 2.98
N CYS A 22 10.78 7.05 3.64
CA CYS A 22 11.37 5.82 4.19
C CYS A 22 10.43 5.08 5.14
N PHE A 23 9.66 5.80 5.96
CA PHE A 23 8.67 5.20 6.84
C PHE A 23 7.57 4.46 6.07
N ILE A 24 7.06 5.09 4.99
CA ILE A 24 6.06 4.48 4.11
C ILE A 24 6.62 3.22 3.42
N LEU A 25 7.87 3.24 2.97
CA LEU A 25 8.50 2.07 2.33
C LEU A 25 8.63 0.89 3.29
N ILE A 26 9.05 1.15 4.52
CA ILE A 26 9.13 0.13 5.57
C ILE A 26 7.74 -0.44 5.85
N LEU A 27 6.74 0.43 5.99
CA LEU A 27 5.36 0.01 6.24
C LEU A 27 4.82 -0.86 5.09
N LEU A 28 5.06 -0.46 3.84
CA LEU A 28 4.70 -1.25 2.65
C LEU A 28 5.38 -2.62 2.62
N ALA A 29 6.66 -2.70 2.98
CA ALA A 29 7.43 -3.96 2.97
C ALA A 29 6.98 -4.94 4.07
N ILE A 30 6.61 -4.44 5.25
CA ILE A 30 6.20 -5.26 6.40
C ILE A 30 4.72 -5.66 6.32
N MET A 31 3.93 -4.98 5.50
CA MET A 31 2.48 -5.16 5.41
C MET A 31 2.00 -6.61 5.16
N PRO A 32 2.62 -7.41 4.27
CA PRO A 32 2.24 -8.80 4.09
C PRO A 32 2.39 -9.63 5.37
N PHE A 33 3.43 -9.37 6.17
CA PHE A 33 3.66 -10.07 7.43
C PHE A 33 2.60 -9.71 8.47
N VAL A 34 2.26 -8.42 8.58
CA VAL A 34 1.18 -7.92 9.47
C VAL A 34 -0.17 -8.54 9.10
N PHE A 35 -0.43 -8.75 7.81
CA PHE A 35 -1.64 -9.42 7.35
C PHE A 35 -1.74 -10.86 7.88
N PHE A 36 -0.69 -11.67 7.73
CA PHE A 36 -0.70 -13.05 8.23
C PHE A 36 -0.94 -13.11 9.73
N ILE A 37 -0.31 -12.22 10.50
CA ILE A 37 -0.52 -12.11 11.93
C ILE A 37 -1.98 -11.75 12.23
N THR A 38 -2.52 -10.73 11.58
CA THR A 38 -3.89 -10.24 11.78
C THR A 38 -4.93 -11.33 11.47
N VAL A 39 -4.75 -12.07 10.36
CA VAL A 39 -5.61 -13.19 10.00
C VAL A 39 -5.52 -14.31 11.03
N SER A 40 -4.31 -14.69 11.46
CA SER A 40 -4.11 -15.73 12.47
C SER A 40 -4.79 -15.38 13.80
N ILE A 41 -4.64 -14.12 14.25
CA ILE A 41 -5.28 -13.64 15.47
C ILE A 41 -6.81 -13.62 15.33
N THR A 42 -7.35 -13.17 14.19
CA THR A 42 -8.80 -13.13 13.97
C THR A 42 -9.42 -14.52 14.03
N ILE A 43 -8.79 -15.49 13.35
CA ILE A 43 -9.27 -16.88 13.33
C ILE A 43 -9.19 -17.50 14.73
N LYS A 44 -8.07 -17.31 15.45
CA LYS A 44 -7.87 -17.89 16.78
C LYS A 44 -8.77 -17.27 17.84
N SER A 45 -8.98 -15.96 17.77
CA SER A 45 -9.82 -15.24 18.75
C SER A 45 -11.31 -15.44 18.47
N GLY A 46 -11.71 -15.67 17.21
CA GLY A 46 -13.12 -15.72 16.83
C GLY A 46 -13.81 -14.35 16.86
N PHE A 47 -13.06 -13.27 17.05
CA PHE A 47 -13.59 -11.90 17.12
C PHE A 47 -12.97 -11.00 16.05
N SER A 48 -13.77 -10.06 15.54
CA SER A 48 -13.27 -9.01 14.66
C SER A 48 -12.28 -8.11 15.40
N ILE A 49 -11.17 -7.77 14.75
CA ILE A 49 -10.14 -6.89 15.32
C ILE A 49 -10.40 -5.45 14.86
N THR A 50 -9.90 -4.45 15.60
CA THR A 50 -9.98 -3.03 15.22
C THR A 50 -9.50 -2.81 13.79
N ASN A 51 -10.37 -2.22 12.98
CA ASN A 51 -10.17 -2.08 11.55
C ASN A 51 -9.25 -0.88 11.24
N MET A 52 -7.94 -1.03 11.51
CA MET A 52 -6.91 -0.06 11.10
C MET A 52 -6.61 -0.13 9.60
N ALA A 53 -7.24 -1.06 8.87
CA ALA A 53 -6.94 -1.34 7.48
C ALA A 53 -7.19 -0.13 6.57
N SER A 54 -8.32 0.55 6.75
CA SER A 54 -8.69 1.76 6.01
C SER A 54 -7.75 2.93 6.32
N THR A 55 -7.36 3.11 7.58
CA THR A 55 -6.45 4.17 8.01
C THR A 55 -5.08 4.02 7.34
N ASN A 56 -4.55 2.80 7.27
CA ASN A 56 -3.25 2.53 6.64
C ASN A 56 -3.24 2.83 5.14
N VAL A 57 -4.31 2.47 4.42
CA VAL A 57 -4.46 2.77 2.98
C VAL A 57 -4.48 4.28 2.76
N VAL A 58 -5.31 5.01 3.52
CA VAL A 58 -5.46 6.46 3.37
C VAL A 58 -4.16 7.17 3.72
N PHE A 59 -3.51 6.80 4.82
CA PHE A 59 -2.25 7.39 5.25
C PHE A 59 -1.14 7.18 4.21
N CYS A 60 -0.95 5.94 3.74
CA CYS A 60 0.05 5.66 2.70
C CYS A 60 -0.29 6.38 1.39
N GLY A 61 -1.56 6.34 0.98
CA GLY A 61 -2.03 6.98 -0.24
C GLY A 61 -1.82 8.50 -0.22
N PHE A 62 -1.96 9.14 0.93
CA PHE A 62 -1.73 10.56 1.09
C PHE A 62 -0.26 10.95 0.86
N PHE A 63 0.69 10.26 1.52
CA PHE A 63 2.12 10.56 1.34
C PHE A 63 2.63 10.20 -0.05
N ILE A 64 2.18 9.07 -0.61
CA ILE A 64 2.51 8.68 -1.98
C ILE A 64 1.91 9.68 -2.98
N GLY A 65 0.65 10.08 -2.77
CA GLY A 65 -0.04 11.07 -3.59
C GLY A 65 0.65 12.42 -3.58
N LEU A 66 1.04 12.91 -2.39
CA LEU A 66 1.80 14.16 -2.25
C LEU A 66 3.13 14.12 -3.01
N SER A 67 3.86 13.00 -2.92
CA SER A 67 5.11 12.86 -3.66
C SER A 67 4.98 12.87 -5.17
N LEU A 68 3.84 12.41 -5.70
CA LEU A 68 3.56 12.42 -7.13
C LEU A 68 3.02 13.76 -7.60
N LEU A 69 2.24 14.44 -6.76
CA LEU A 69 1.63 15.74 -7.06
C LEU A 69 2.67 16.87 -7.09
N ILE A 70 3.59 16.91 -6.12
CA ILE A 70 4.55 18.00 -5.97
C ILE A 70 5.78 17.73 -6.86
N PRO A 71 6.07 18.58 -7.88
CA PRO A 71 7.17 18.34 -8.82
C PRO A 71 8.55 18.26 -8.17
N VAL A 72 8.74 19.00 -7.07
CA VAL A 72 9.98 19.01 -6.30
C VAL A 72 10.23 17.63 -5.67
N LEU A 73 9.21 17.00 -5.12
CA LEU A 73 9.30 15.69 -4.48
C LEU A 73 9.50 14.59 -5.52
N ARG A 74 8.88 14.72 -6.70
CA ARG A 74 9.01 13.77 -7.80
C ARG A 74 10.46 13.50 -8.21
N LYS A 75 11.37 14.45 -7.98
CA LYS A 75 12.81 14.31 -8.21
C LYS A 75 13.41 13.06 -7.56
N MET A 76 12.91 12.62 -6.41
CA MET A 76 13.42 11.41 -5.75
C MET A 76 13.21 10.14 -6.60
N TYR A 77 12.11 10.08 -7.38
CA TYR A 77 11.86 8.97 -8.31
C TYR A 77 12.79 8.99 -9.52
N HIS A 78 13.36 10.14 -9.86
CA HIS A 78 14.37 10.23 -10.92
C HIS A 78 15.74 9.73 -10.42
N VAL A 79 16.09 10.01 -9.16
CA VAL A 79 17.32 9.50 -8.55
C VAL A 79 17.24 7.99 -8.34
N LEU A 80 16.08 7.48 -7.93
CA LEU A 80 15.82 6.06 -7.66
C LEU A 80 14.62 5.59 -8.50
N PRO A 81 14.81 5.21 -9.78
CA PRO A 81 13.71 4.84 -10.67
C PRO A 81 12.94 3.59 -10.22
N TRP A 82 13.61 2.66 -9.53
CA TRP A 82 12.97 1.47 -8.97
C TRP A 82 11.95 1.79 -7.87
N LEU A 83 12.11 2.93 -7.18
CA LEU A 83 11.25 3.35 -6.08
C LEU A 83 9.81 3.54 -6.55
N TYR A 84 9.62 4.08 -7.74
CA TYR A 84 8.29 4.31 -8.31
C TYR A 84 7.55 2.99 -8.56
N SER A 85 8.21 2.03 -9.20
CA SER A 85 7.64 0.70 -9.46
C SER A 85 7.37 -0.04 -8.15
N PHE A 86 8.28 0.05 -7.17
CA PHE A 86 8.10 -0.52 -5.84
C PHE A 86 6.83 0.00 -5.18
N ILE A 87 6.70 1.33 -5.07
CA ILE A 87 5.52 1.94 -4.42
C ILE A 87 4.24 1.59 -5.16
N LYS A 88 4.24 1.63 -6.49
CA LYS A 88 3.05 1.34 -7.28
C LYS A 88 2.55 -0.10 -7.07
N ILE A 89 3.47 -1.07 -7.07
CA ILE A 89 3.16 -2.48 -6.85
C ILE A 89 2.71 -2.71 -5.41
N PHE A 90 3.54 -2.32 -4.44
CA PHE A 90 3.27 -2.57 -3.02
C PHE A 90 2.05 -1.80 -2.49
N PHE A 91 1.75 -0.61 -3.02
CA PHE A 91 0.56 0.14 -2.63
C PHE A 91 -0.72 -0.56 -3.09
N ILE A 92 -0.75 -1.09 -4.33
CA ILE A 92 -1.89 -1.89 -4.80
C ILE A 92 -2.04 -3.14 -3.95
N ASP A 93 -0.94 -3.82 -3.63
CA ASP A 93 -0.95 -4.97 -2.71
C ASP A 93 -1.51 -4.62 -1.34
N LEU A 94 -1.10 -3.47 -0.80
CA LEU A 94 -1.62 -2.96 0.46
C LEU A 94 -3.13 -2.74 0.38
N VAL A 95 -3.65 -2.18 -0.72
CA VAL A 95 -5.10 -2.01 -0.93
C VAL A 95 -5.81 -3.37 -0.98
N ILE A 96 -5.31 -4.31 -1.78
CA ILE A 96 -5.91 -5.64 -1.95
C ILE A 96 -6.02 -6.36 -0.61
N ILE A 97 -4.94 -6.37 0.16
CA ILE A 97 -4.86 -7.05 1.45
C ILE A 97 -5.78 -6.38 2.48
N ASN A 98 -5.81 -5.05 2.54
CA ASN A 98 -6.68 -4.33 3.48
C ASN A 98 -8.17 -4.56 3.17
N ILE A 99 -8.57 -4.62 1.89
CA ILE A 99 -9.93 -5.00 1.50
C ILE A 99 -10.25 -6.42 1.99
N GLY A 100 -9.31 -7.36 1.86
CA GLY A 100 -9.47 -8.71 2.38
C GLY A 100 -9.69 -8.74 3.90
N ILE A 101 -8.91 -7.97 4.67
CA ILE A 101 -9.11 -7.84 6.13
C ILE A 101 -10.49 -7.26 6.45
N MET A 102 -10.95 -6.25 5.70
CA MET A 102 -12.27 -5.66 5.90
C MET A 102 -13.40 -6.68 5.68
N ILE A 103 -13.29 -7.49 4.62
CA ILE A 103 -14.24 -8.58 4.34
C ILE A 103 -14.24 -9.56 5.51
N MET A 104 -13.07 -10.05 5.91
CA MET A 104 -12.96 -10.99 7.04
C MET A 104 -13.56 -10.40 8.32
N ASN A 105 -13.20 -9.17 8.69
CA ASN A 105 -13.73 -8.51 9.90
C ASN A 105 -15.26 -8.39 9.87
N ALA A 106 -15.86 -8.07 8.71
CA ALA A 106 -17.32 -8.04 8.58
C ALA A 106 -17.94 -9.43 8.83
N GLY A 107 -17.26 -10.51 8.45
CA GLY A 107 -17.66 -11.88 8.76
C GLY A 107 -17.61 -12.22 10.26
N TYR A 108 -16.70 -11.60 11.00
CA TYR A 108 -16.41 -11.86 12.42
C TYR A 108 -17.10 -10.90 13.40
N GLN A 109 -17.93 -9.99 12.90
CA GLN A 109 -18.76 -9.10 13.74
C GLN A 109 -19.90 -9.83 14.46
N ILE A 110 -20.37 -10.95 13.91
CA ILE A 110 -21.43 -11.77 14.49
C ILE A 110 -20.84 -13.14 14.79
N GLY A 111 -20.98 -13.63 16.02
CA GLY A 111 -20.49 -14.94 16.46
C GLY A 111 -21.24 -16.10 15.82
N ASN A 112 -20.98 -16.36 14.54
CA ASN A 112 -21.56 -17.45 13.77
C ASN A 112 -20.48 -18.14 12.93
N THR A 113 -20.23 -19.42 13.24
CA THR A 113 -19.17 -20.22 12.62
C THR A 113 -19.33 -20.36 11.11
N THR A 114 -20.56 -20.54 10.61
CA THR A 114 -20.84 -20.63 9.18
C THR A 114 -20.49 -19.33 8.46
N ARG A 115 -20.82 -18.18 9.07
CA ARG A 115 -20.47 -16.86 8.54
C ARG A 115 -18.95 -16.66 8.54
N HIS A 116 -18.26 -17.02 9.61
CA HIS A 116 -16.79 -16.93 9.67
C HIS A 116 -16.13 -17.69 8.53
N ILE A 117 -16.55 -18.93 8.28
CA ILE A 117 -16.01 -19.77 7.19
C ILE A 117 -16.26 -19.12 5.82
N ILE A 118 -17.50 -18.70 5.54
CA ILE A 118 -17.86 -18.07 4.27
C ILE A 118 -17.01 -16.81 4.01
N PHE A 119 -16.89 -15.93 4.99
CA PHE A 119 -16.15 -14.68 4.82
C PHE A 119 -14.63 -14.90 4.76
N THR A 120 -14.10 -15.92 5.42
CA THR A 120 -12.69 -16.33 5.23
C THR A 120 -12.45 -16.83 3.80
N ILE A 121 -13.35 -17.64 3.24
CA ILE A 121 -13.26 -18.08 1.84
C ILE A 121 -13.37 -16.88 0.88
N LEU A 122 -14.31 -15.96 1.12
CA LEU A 122 -14.48 -14.75 0.32
C LEU A 122 -13.22 -13.87 0.34
N MET A 123 -12.58 -13.69 1.50
CA MET A 123 -11.30 -12.99 1.59
C MET A 123 -10.23 -13.65 0.71
N ILE A 124 -10.08 -14.98 0.80
CA ILE A 124 -9.07 -15.72 0.01
C ILE A 124 -9.33 -15.54 -1.49
N VAL A 125 -10.58 -15.74 -1.92
CA VAL A 125 -10.98 -15.59 -3.33
C VAL A 125 -10.74 -14.17 -3.81
N GLN A 126 -11.10 -13.15 -3.02
CA GLN A 126 -10.87 -11.75 -3.35
C GLN A 126 -9.37 -11.45 -3.55
N ILE A 127 -8.50 -11.90 -2.65
CA ILE A 127 -7.06 -11.70 -2.77
C ILE A 127 -6.53 -12.35 -4.05
N LEU A 128 -6.92 -13.60 -4.33
CA LEU A 128 -6.49 -14.31 -5.53
C LEU A 128 -6.92 -13.58 -6.81
N VAL A 129 -8.20 -13.21 -6.92
CA VAL A 129 -8.74 -12.52 -8.10
C VAL A 129 -8.04 -11.18 -8.31
N CYS A 130 -7.88 -10.38 -7.25
CA CYS A 130 -7.21 -9.09 -7.33
C CYS A 130 -5.72 -9.22 -7.69
N ARG A 131 -5.01 -10.23 -7.15
CA ARG A 131 -3.60 -10.50 -7.49
C ARG A 131 -3.44 -10.90 -8.95
N ILE A 132 -4.31 -11.76 -9.46
CA ILE A 132 -4.32 -12.13 -10.89
C ILE A 132 -4.58 -10.88 -11.75
N GLY A 133 -5.59 -10.08 -11.39
CA GLY A 133 -5.92 -8.84 -12.09
C GLY A 133 -4.74 -7.85 -12.10
N MET A 134 -4.04 -7.72 -10.98
CA MET A 134 -2.83 -6.89 -10.86
C MET A 134 -1.70 -7.41 -11.77
N CYS A 135 -1.41 -8.71 -11.76
CA CYS A 135 -0.39 -9.30 -12.62
C CYS A 135 -0.71 -9.08 -14.12
N ILE A 136 -1.97 -9.25 -14.52
CA ILE A 136 -2.44 -8.97 -15.88
C ILE A 136 -2.26 -7.47 -16.21
N TYR A 137 -2.66 -6.59 -15.31
CA TYR A 137 -2.53 -5.15 -15.50
C TYR A 137 -1.08 -4.72 -15.70
N PHE A 138 -0.15 -5.19 -14.87
CA PHE A 138 1.28 -4.86 -15.01
C PHE A 138 1.96 -5.54 -16.19
N LYS A 139 1.44 -6.68 -16.67
CA LYS A 139 1.88 -7.29 -17.93
C LYS A 139 1.51 -6.42 -19.14
N LEU A 140 0.31 -5.83 -19.15
CA LEU A 140 -0.18 -4.98 -20.23
C LEU A 140 0.38 -3.54 -20.14
N ASN A 141 0.53 -3.03 -18.92
CA ASN A 141 1.03 -1.68 -18.63
C ASN A 141 2.25 -1.79 -17.71
N PRO A 142 3.44 -2.09 -18.26
CA PRO A 142 4.65 -2.16 -17.47
C PRO A 142 4.84 -0.83 -16.74
N ALA A 143 5.30 -0.90 -15.48
CA ALA A 143 5.64 0.28 -14.70
C ALA A 143 6.86 0.97 -15.32
N LYS A 144 6.61 1.76 -16.38
CA LYS A 144 7.62 2.61 -17.01
C LYS A 144 8.04 3.71 -16.03
N TYR A 145 9.30 4.11 -16.15
CA TYR A 145 9.87 5.22 -15.42
C TYR A 145 9.09 6.52 -15.71
N ILE A 146 9.13 7.47 -14.78
CA ILE A 146 8.51 8.78 -14.97
C ILE A 146 9.37 9.55 -15.98
N GLU A 147 8.90 9.67 -17.23
CA GLU A 147 9.45 10.61 -18.21
C GLU A 147 8.97 12.03 -17.90
N GLU A 148 9.87 13.02 -17.97
CA GLU A 148 9.54 14.43 -17.72
C GLU A 148 8.42 14.89 -18.68
N ARG A 149 7.33 15.43 -18.13
CA ARG A 149 6.39 16.32 -18.81
C ARG A 149 6.37 17.65 -18.09
#